data_AF-A0A7W2ARU0-F1
#
_entry.id   AF-A0A7W2ARU0-F1
#
_cell.length_a   1.000
_cell.length_b   1.000
_cell.length_c   1.000
_cell.angle_alpha   90.00
_cell.angle_beta   90.00
_cell.angle_gamma   90.00
#
_symmetry.space_group_name_H-M   'P 1'
#
loop_
_entity.id
_entity.type
_entity.pdbx_description
1 polymer ?
#
loop_
_entity_poly.entity_id
_entity_poly.type
_entity_poly.pdbx_seq_one_letter_code
_entity_poly.pdbx_strand_id
1 'polypeptide(L)' 'MSIRYWYDQTNQKLIVQHCASRKTKVIKSPVKIDRFCKAQGITLDECKQVQSGEDRLGMFNRPWKLWKW' A
#
# COMPACT_ATOMS: atom_id res chain seq x y z
N MET A 1 -9.24 -9.11 -3.30
CA MET A 1 -7.94 -9.18 -4.03
C MET A 1 -6.85 -8.94 -3.02
N SER A 2 -6.04 -9.96 -2.71
CA SER A 2 -5.17 -9.95 -1.52
C SER A 2 -3.84 -9.25 -1.78
N ILE A 3 -3.50 -8.28 -0.93
CA ILE A 3 -2.25 -7.54 -0.94
C ILE A 3 -1.49 -7.77 0.37
N ARG A 4 -0.18 -7.68 0.28
CA ARG A 4 0.76 -7.66 1.38
C ARG A 4 1.43 -6.30 1.36
N TYR A 5 1.56 -5.63 2.49
CA TYR A 5 2.20 -4.32 2.54
C TYR A 5 3.03 -4.14 3.80
N TRP A 6 4.07 -3.33 3.70
CA TRP A 6 4.95 -2.98 4.81
C TRP A 6 5.63 -1.64 4.53
N TYR A 7 5.90 -0.90 5.60
CA TYR A 7 6.56 0.38 5.58
C TYR A 7 8.05 0.20 5.90
N ASP A 8 8.87 0.57 4.93
CA ASP A 8 10.32 0.62 5.07
C ASP A 8 10.70 1.97 5.69
N GLN A 9 11.05 1.95 6.97
CA GLN A 9 11.43 3.15 7.72
C GLN A 9 12.73 3.76 7.22
N THR A 10 13.69 2.93 6.80
CA THR A 10 15.01 3.37 6.32
C THR A 10 14.89 4.20 5.05
N ASN A 11 13.98 3.79 4.15
CA ASN A 11 13.77 4.46 2.88
C ASN A 11 12.49 5.31 2.83
N GLN A 12 11.79 5.44 3.97
CA GLN A 12 10.50 6.13 4.12
C GLN A 12 9.49 5.82 3.01
N LYS A 13 9.39 4.54 2.62
CA LYS A 13 8.54 4.11 1.51
C LYS A 13 7.63 2.96 1.94
N LEU A 14 6.37 3.02 1.53
CA LEU A 14 5.43 1.93 1.71
C LEU A 14 5.49 1.02 0.49
N ILE A 15 5.75 -0.26 0.74
CA ILE A 15 5.79 -1.28 -0.29
C ILE A 15 4.49 -2.06 -0.20
N VAL A 16 3.79 -2.20 -1.33
CA VAL A 16 2.54 -2.93 -1.45
C VAL A 16 2.71 -3.96 -2.55
N GLN A 17 2.57 -5.23 -2.21
CA GLN A 17 2.70 -6.37 -3.11
C GLN A 17 1.35 -7.06 -3.28
N HIS A 18 0.96 -7.36 -4.51
CA HIS A 18 -0.19 -8.20 -4.77
C HIS A 18 0.19 -9.68 -4.63
N CYS A 19 -0.51 -10.43 -3.78
CA CYS A 19 -0.14 -11.81 -3.45
C CYS A 19 -0.22 -12.75 -4.67
N ALA A 20 -1.23 -12.62 -5.52
CA ALA A 20 -1.43 -13.55 -6.63
C ALA A 20 -0.48 -13.30 -7.81
N SER A 21 -0.23 -12.03 -8.16
CA SER A 21 0.63 -11.69 -9.31
C SER A 21 2.07 -11.35 -8.93
N ARG A 22 2.38 -11.30 -7.63
CA ARG A 22 3.65 -10.81 -7.07
C ARG A 22 4.05 -9.39 -7.51
N LYS A 23 3.15 -8.65 -8.16
CA LYS A 23 3.39 -7.26 -8.59
C LYS A 23 3.55 -6.39 -7.37
N THR A 24 4.60 -5.57 -7.36
CA THR A 24 4.89 -4.67 -6.25
C THR A 24 4.74 -3.22 -6.69
N LYS A 25 4.12 -2.42 -5.82
CA LYS A 25 4.01 -0.97 -5.93
C LYS A 25 4.72 -0.35 -4.75
N VAL A 26 5.43 0.75 -5.02
CA VAL A 26 6.14 1.50 -3.99
C VAL A 26 5.55 2.90 -3.93
N ILE A 27 5.17 3.32 -2.73
CA ILE A 27 4.60 4.63 -2.44
C ILE A 27 5.61 5.38 -1.57
N LYS A 28 6.18 6.47 -2.11
CA LYS A 28 7.19 7.30 -1.43
C LYS A 28 6.62 8.56 -0.78
N SER A 29 5.42 8.98 -1.19
CA SER A 29 4.85 10.24 -0.69
C SER A 29 4.15 10.02 0.65
N PRO A 30 4.50 10.77 1.70
CA PRO A 30 3.91 10.60 3.03
C PRO A 30 2.39 10.82 3.04
N VAL A 31 1.89 11.78 2.25
CA VAL A 31 0.44 12.03 2.09
C VAL A 31 -0.28 10.79 1.54
N LYS A 32 0.35 10.09 0.60
CA LYS A 32 -0.20 8.89 -0.04
C LYS A 32 -0.15 7.70 0.91
N ILE A 33 0.87 7.63 1.75
CA ILE A 33 1.04 6.59 2.78
C ILE A 33 -0.05 6.76 3.85
N ASP A 34 -0.24 7.97 4.37
CA ASP A 34 -1.32 8.26 5.33
C ASP A 34 -2.70 7.89 4.78
N ARG A 35 -2.98 8.25 3.52
CA ARG A 35 -4.23 7.87 2.85
C ARG A 35 -4.39 6.35 2.69
N PHE A 36 -3.29 5.64 2.41
CA PHE A 36 -3.30 4.18 2.35
C PHE A 36 -3.62 3.57 3.72
N CYS A 37 -2.92 4.03 4.76
CA CYS A 37 -3.15 3.60 6.15
C CYS A 37 -4.61 3.82 6.56
N LYS A 38 -5.17 5.01 6.29
CA LYS A 38 -6.60 5.31 6.52
C LYS A 38 -7.55 4.38 5.77
N ALA A 39 -7.29 4.07 4.51
CA ALA A 39 -8.13 3.17 3.74
C ALA A 39 -8.09 1.72 4.25
N GLN A 40 -6.94 1.30 4.78
CA GLN A 40 -6.78 0.00 5.42
C GLN A 40 -7.29 -0.01 6.88
N GLY A 41 -7.49 1.16 7.49
CA GLY A 41 -7.90 1.29 8.89
C GLY A 41 -6.77 0.96 9.87
N ILE A 42 -5.52 1.20 9.47
CA ILE A 42 -4.33 0.91 10.25
C ILE A 42 -3.52 2.18 10.48
N THR A 43 -2.63 2.14 11.46
CA THR A 43 -1.64 3.20 11.69
C THR A 43 -0.36 2.94 10.90
N LEU A 44 0.48 3.98 10.78
CA LEU A 44 1.79 3.88 10.15
C LEU A 44 2.76 3.01 10.97
N ASP A 45 2.57 2.95 12.29
CA ASP A 45 3.36 2.13 13.21
C ASP A 45 3.11 0.64 13.01
N GLU A 46 1.84 0.24 12.88
CA GLU A 46 1.45 -1.14 12.54
C GLU A 46 1.96 -1.58 11.16
N CYS A 47 2.21 -0.61 10.29
CA CYS A 47 2.75 -0.82 8.95
C CYS A 47 4.24 -1.19 8.97
N LYS A 48 4.97 -1.06 10.08
CA LYS A 48 6.38 -1.48 10.19
C LYS A 48 6.57 -2.98 10.02
N GLN A 49 5.56 -3.77 10.39
CA GLN A 49 5.55 -5.21 10.17
C GLN A 49 4.87 -5.55 8.84
N VAL A 50 5.18 -6.73 8.32
CA VAL A 50 4.53 -7.23 7.10
C VAL A 50 3.07 -7.54 7.41
N GLN A 51 2.18 -6.76 6.82
CA GLN A 51 0.74 -6.91 6.96
C GLN A 51 0.11 -7.48 5.69
N SER A 52 -1.03 -8.13 5.85
CA SER A 52 -1.82 -8.68 4.76
C SER A 52 -3.22 -8.10 4.83
N GLY A 53 -3.79 -7.72 3.69
CA GLY A 53 -5.12 -7.14 3.62
C GLY A 53 -5.73 -7.24 2.23
N GLU A 54 -6.91 -6.67 2.07
CA GLU A 54 -7.53 -6.53 0.76
C GLU A 54 -7.14 -5.22 0.09
N ASP A 55 -7.06 -5.23 -1.23
CA ASP A 55 -6.84 -4.04 -2.05
C ASP A 55 -8.08 -3.13 -2.10
N ARG A 56 -8.40 -2.51 -0.95
CA ARG A 56 -9.53 -1.58 -0.78
C ARG A 56 -9.43 -0.32 -1.65
N LEU A 57 -8.23 0.02 -2.10
CA LEU A 57 -7.99 1.16 -2.97
C LEU A 57 -7.99 0.79 -4.46
N GLY A 58 -8.06 -0.50 -4.80
CA GLY A 58 -8.00 -0.96 -6.19
C GLY A 58 -6.67 -0.62 -6.87
N MET A 59 -5.56 -0.64 -6.12
CA MET A 59 -4.21 -0.40 -6.63
C MET A 59 -3.82 -1.33 -7.75
N PHE A 60 -4.29 -2.57 -7.72
CA PHE A 60 -3.98 -3.59 -8.71
C PHE A 60 -5.15 -3.88 -9.64
N ASN A 61 -6.33 -3.35 -9.33
CA ASN A 61 -7.55 -3.54 -10.12
C ASN A 61 -7.84 -2.41 -11.12
N ARG A 62 -7.25 -1.21 -10.93
CA ARG A 62 -7.47 -0.06 -11.82
C ARG A 62 -6.17 0.43 -12.48
N PRO A 63 -6.20 0.84 -13.76
CA PRO A 63 -5.06 1.49 -14.39
C PRO A 63 -4.67 2.74 -13.58
N TRP A 64 -3.37 2.94 -13.39
CA TRP A 64 -2.80 4.04 -12.60
C TRP A 64 -3.31 5.44 -13.02
N LYS A 65 -3.83 5.57 -14.26
CA LYS A 65 -4.42 6.80 -14.81
C LYS A 65 -5.78 7.18 -14.19
N LEU A 66 -6.52 6.22 -13.63
CA LEU A 66 -7.82 6.49 -12.96
C LEU A 66 -7.65 6.91 -11.50
N TRP A 67 -6.42 6.83 -11.00
CA TRP A 67 -6.05 7.47 -9.75
C TRP A 67 -5.86 8.95 -10.06
N LYS A 68 -6.94 9.73 -10.07
CA LYS A 68 -6.83 11.19 -9.96
C LYS A 68 -6.21 11.47 -8.59
N TRP A 69 -4.91 11.75 -8.62
CA TRP A 69 -4.08 12.12 -7.47
C TRP A 69 -4.37 13.54 -7.04
#